data_AF-S2KJ58-F1
#
_entry.id   AF-S2KJ58-F1
#
_cell.length_a   1.000
_cell.length_b   1.000
_cell.length_c   1.000
_cell.angle_alpha   90.00
_cell.angle_beta   90.00
_cell.angle_gamma   90.00
#
_symmetry.space_group_name_H-M   'P 1'
#
loop_
_entity.id
_entity.type
_entity.pdbx_description
1 polymer ?
#
loop_
_entity_poly.entity_id
_entity_poly.type
_entity_poly.pdbx_seq_one_letter_code
_entity_poly.pdbx_strand_id
1 'polypeptide(L)'
;MQFVLRLRPDLHHLLDRVESGIAKSGDYDFETIQAFSTYFHETVHWWQHSGSISGLILSLTYPSQAHINHAELKRYIELTGPVKSIAAYNRLNAKEVNPGDEEFKTINVILNNFHDIEFFKYRVIVPGTARQFSLDPLFESVGHSFFIAYSSFINLLSSCFDRELEFLPKADEWHKGFRDLSDNKVDGYFYGSNIELPSVGLKDIYEGQARFSQLQYLYFAYGGNLTWDDFDEMGMLSGVYYRAFSSFLELTESERPESIDSPLVALFLLVLDLAMNPSDGFPFEIMHYESFIESVDPGIRFMFLCRMVALRHPELKGYITEYSSSEYFEASKLLSDAIVCPSPLESASLISEWSENKPSLIKLMEEESTFDFSDENQPIRLIFSRFIRYQKDKLKNPAFFCWPGVYAAGTKCSEAGLRLFNEHEALFKDKPDGDIYPRVFPDKNKELVQVAFDKFYSWVATYDLCRQWIINDGDFSYDYWWLTSKYSMDELEAWASSHFEFVFGVKPQNFKVVADL
;
A
#
# COMPACT_ATOMS: atom_id res chain seq x y z
N MET A 1 -9.34 1.14 6.07
CA MET A 1 -8.52 2.05 5.23
C MET A 1 -9.48 3.02 4.55
N GLN A 2 -9.21 4.33 4.56
CA GLN A 2 -10.19 5.33 4.08
C GLN A 2 -9.97 5.78 2.63
N PHE A 3 -8.85 5.39 1.97
CA PHE A 3 -8.53 5.74 0.57
C PHE A 3 -8.76 7.22 0.21
N VAL A 4 -8.24 8.13 1.02
CA VAL A 4 -8.49 9.57 0.83
C VAL A 4 -7.21 10.36 1.11
N LEU A 5 -6.98 11.39 0.31
CA LEU A 5 -6.03 12.44 0.66
C LEU A 5 -6.76 13.47 1.51
N ARG A 6 -6.26 13.69 2.73
CA ARG A 6 -6.81 14.68 3.66
C ARG A 6 -5.84 15.82 3.88
N LEU A 7 -6.37 17.03 3.93
CA LEU A 7 -5.60 18.22 4.28
C LEU A 7 -6.22 18.94 5.45
N ARG A 8 -5.42 19.73 6.14
CA ARG A 8 -5.99 20.64 7.14
C ARG A 8 -6.84 21.71 6.44
N PRO A 9 -7.97 22.15 7.04
CA PRO A 9 -8.87 23.14 6.44
C PRO A 9 -8.18 24.42 5.93
N ASP A 10 -7.18 24.93 6.65
CA ASP A 10 -6.41 26.13 6.28
C ASP A 10 -5.63 25.97 4.98
N LEU A 11 -5.14 24.77 4.68
CA LEU A 11 -4.36 24.48 3.48
C LEU A 11 -5.21 24.56 2.21
N HIS A 12 -6.50 24.20 2.26
CA HIS A 12 -7.37 24.28 1.08
C HIS A 12 -7.44 25.71 0.52
N HIS A 13 -7.54 26.72 1.39
CA HIS A 13 -7.60 28.12 0.98
C HIS A 13 -6.29 28.64 0.37
N LEU A 14 -5.16 28.10 0.78
CA LEU A 14 -3.85 28.45 0.23
C LEU A 14 -3.63 27.75 -1.12
N LEU A 15 -4.09 26.50 -1.25
CA LEU A 15 -3.99 25.73 -2.50
C LEU A 15 -4.90 26.27 -3.60
N ASP A 16 -6.04 26.89 -3.26
CA ASP A 16 -6.90 27.59 -4.24
C ASP A 16 -6.16 28.71 -4.99
N ARG A 17 -5.02 29.20 -4.44
CA ARG A 17 -4.17 30.25 -5.06
C ARG A 17 -3.14 29.68 -6.03
N VAL A 18 -2.97 28.37 -6.10
CA VAL A 18 -1.97 27.69 -6.93
C VAL A 18 -2.64 27.24 -8.22
N GLU A 19 -2.35 27.94 -9.33
CA GLU A 19 -2.95 27.64 -10.65
C GLU A 19 -2.48 26.29 -11.24
N SER A 20 -1.30 25.80 -10.84
CA SER A 20 -0.72 24.54 -11.33
C SER A 20 0.00 23.79 -10.22
N GLY A 21 -0.20 22.46 -10.14
CA GLY A 21 0.43 21.57 -9.14
C GLY A 21 1.96 21.41 -9.23
N ILE A 22 2.67 22.40 -9.78
CA ILE A 22 4.13 22.51 -9.86
C ILE A 22 4.45 24.01 -9.78
N ALA A 23 5.47 24.39 -9.01
CA ALA A 23 5.86 25.78 -8.81
C ALA A 23 7.31 26.02 -9.28
N LYS A 24 7.58 27.12 -9.99
CA LYS A 24 8.95 27.59 -10.22
C LYS A 24 9.35 28.56 -9.11
N SER A 25 10.66 28.72 -8.93
CA SER A 25 11.20 29.68 -7.97
C SER A 25 10.71 31.09 -8.28
N GLY A 26 10.08 31.73 -7.29
CA GLY A 26 9.52 33.08 -7.40
C GLY A 26 8.07 33.15 -7.89
N ASP A 27 7.43 32.02 -8.22
CA ASP A 27 6.02 32.00 -8.65
C ASP A 27 5.05 32.31 -7.50
N TYR A 28 5.41 31.93 -6.26
CA TYR A 28 4.55 32.07 -5.08
C TYR A 28 5.33 32.54 -3.83
N ASP A 29 4.62 33.07 -2.84
CA ASP A 29 5.18 33.36 -1.52
C ASP A 29 5.54 32.07 -0.75
N PHE A 30 6.35 32.21 0.29
CA PHE A 30 6.86 31.06 1.07
C PHE A 30 5.73 30.27 1.76
N GLU A 31 4.67 30.95 2.22
CA GLU A 31 3.53 30.29 2.88
C GLU A 31 2.78 29.38 1.88
N THR A 32 2.59 29.86 0.65
CA THR A 32 1.96 29.11 -0.44
C THR A 32 2.83 27.92 -0.88
N ILE A 33 4.15 28.12 -0.99
CA ILE A 33 5.12 27.04 -1.29
C ILE A 33 5.08 25.98 -0.18
N GLN A 34 5.05 26.39 1.08
CA GLN A 34 5.00 25.46 2.22
C GLN A 34 3.66 24.69 2.24
N ALA A 35 2.54 25.34 1.97
CA ALA A 35 1.24 24.69 1.84
C ALA A 35 1.23 23.65 0.72
N PHE A 36 1.74 24.02 -0.46
CA PHE A 36 1.89 23.08 -1.57
C PHE A 36 2.79 21.90 -1.22
N SER A 37 3.90 22.14 -0.52
CA SER A 37 4.82 21.07 -0.09
C SER A 37 4.11 20.02 0.78
N THR A 38 3.12 20.43 1.59
CA THR A 38 2.33 19.51 2.43
C THR A 38 1.38 18.69 1.56
N TYR A 39 0.68 19.32 0.61
CA TYR A 39 -0.13 18.58 -0.37
C TYR A 39 0.71 17.60 -1.21
N PHE A 40 1.91 18.03 -1.60
CA PHE A 40 2.86 17.20 -2.34
C PHE A 40 3.31 15.99 -1.53
N HIS A 41 3.61 16.15 -0.24
CA HIS A 41 3.91 15.06 0.69
C HIS A 41 2.80 14.01 0.72
N GLU A 42 1.55 14.44 0.91
CA GLU A 42 0.38 13.54 0.91
C GLU A 42 0.14 12.89 -0.47
N THR A 43 0.46 13.59 -1.56
CA THR A 43 0.38 13.04 -2.92
C THR A 43 1.42 11.93 -3.14
N VAL A 44 2.62 12.07 -2.58
CA VAL A 44 3.63 11.00 -2.62
C VAL A 44 3.16 9.78 -1.82
N HIS A 45 2.49 9.95 -0.67
CA HIS A 45 1.86 8.84 0.04
C HIS A 45 0.80 8.14 -0.79
N TRP A 46 -0.03 8.89 -1.51
CA TRP A 46 -0.97 8.30 -2.46
C TRP A 46 -0.26 7.44 -3.52
N TRP A 47 0.82 7.96 -4.12
CA TRP A 47 1.61 7.20 -5.10
C TRP A 47 2.25 5.95 -4.52
N GLN A 48 2.72 5.99 -3.27
CA GLN A 48 3.22 4.80 -2.59
C GLN A 48 2.12 3.74 -2.49
N HIS A 49 0.91 4.12 -2.06
CA HIS A 49 -0.21 3.19 -1.90
C HIS A 49 -0.76 2.64 -3.22
N SER A 50 -0.95 3.49 -4.23
CA SER A 50 -1.55 3.08 -5.50
C SER A 50 -0.55 2.65 -6.56
N GLY A 51 0.74 2.96 -6.38
CA GLY A 51 1.76 2.84 -7.40
C GLY A 51 2.92 1.91 -7.04
N SER A 52 3.21 1.65 -5.76
CA SER A 52 4.23 0.66 -5.38
C SER A 52 3.65 -0.74 -5.23
N ILE A 53 4.48 -1.78 -5.41
CA ILE A 53 4.02 -3.18 -5.26
C ILE A 53 3.61 -3.46 -3.80
N SER A 54 4.44 -3.06 -2.83
CA SER A 54 4.08 -3.21 -1.41
C SER A 54 2.81 -2.42 -1.05
N GLY A 55 2.63 -1.24 -1.65
CA GLY A 55 1.46 -0.40 -1.44
C GLY A 55 0.19 -1.00 -2.01
N LEU A 56 0.26 -1.60 -3.20
CA LEU A 56 -0.86 -2.30 -3.83
C LEU A 56 -1.30 -3.49 -2.97
N ILE A 57 -0.36 -4.32 -2.52
CA ILE A 57 -0.64 -5.47 -1.66
C ILE A 57 -1.31 -5.00 -0.37
N LEU A 58 -0.73 -3.99 0.30
CA LEU A 58 -1.30 -3.41 1.53
C LEU A 58 -2.69 -2.81 1.32
N SER A 59 -2.90 -2.09 0.22
CA SER A 59 -4.20 -1.50 -0.13
C SER A 59 -5.27 -2.58 -0.30
N LEU A 60 -4.90 -3.76 -0.77
CA LEU A 60 -5.82 -4.86 -1.00
C LEU A 60 -5.93 -5.87 0.15
N THR A 61 -5.20 -5.70 1.26
CA THR A 61 -5.28 -6.61 2.42
C THR A 61 -6.69 -6.75 2.99
N TYR A 62 -7.45 -5.64 3.14
CA TYR A 62 -8.80 -5.67 3.72
C TYR A 62 -9.81 -6.35 2.78
N PRO A 63 -9.83 -6.00 1.48
CA PRO A 63 -10.55 -6.80 0.51
C PRO A 63 -10.13 -8.28 0.53
N SER A 64 -8.83 -8.59 0.52
CA SER A 64 -8.33 -9.98 0.57
C SER A 64 -8.84 -10.74 1.79
N GLN A 65 -8.84 -10.13 2.98
CA GLN A 65 -9.41 -10.72 4.21
C GLN A 65 -10.90 -11.04 4.06
N ALA A 66 -11.69 -10.14 3.47
CA ALA A 66 -13.12 -10.36 3.28
C ALA A 66 -13.40 -11.43 2.21
N HIS A 67 -12.64 -11.41 1.11
CA HIS A 67 -12.83 -12.32 -0.03
C HIS A 67 -12.36 -13.74 0.28
N ILE A 68 -11.18 -13.93 0.88
CA ILE A 68 -10.70 -15.27 1.23
C ILE A 68 -11.62 -15.96 2.26
N ASN A 69 -12.24 -15.17 3.14
CA ASN A 69 -13.16 -15.68 4.14
C ASN A 69 -14.61 -15.72 3.67
N HIS A 70 -14.96 -15.28 2.46
CA HIS A 70 -16.35 -15.10 2.06
C HIS A 70 -17.18 -16.41 2.16
N ALA A 71 -16.62 -17.52 1.65
CA ALA A 71 -17.27 -18.82 1.69
C ALA A 71 -17.44 -19.32 3.13
N GLU A 72 -16.39 -19.19 3.96
CA GLU A 72 -16.41 -19.63 5.35
C GLU A 72 -17.33 -18.76 6.22
N LEU A 73 -17.41 -17.46 5.97
CA LEU A 73 -18.36 -16.56 6.66
C LEU A 73 -19.82 -16.96 6.36
N LYS A 74 -20.13 -17.30 5.11
CA LYS A 74 -21.45 -17.86 4.75
C LYS A 74 -21.69 -19.20 5.45
N ARG A 75 -20.68 -20.07 5.47
CA ARG A 75 -20.75 -21.36 6.14
C ARG A 75 -20.98 -21.22 7.65
N TYR A 76 -20.33 -20.25 8.28
CA TYR A 76 -20.54 -19.93 9.70
C TYR A 76 -21.97 -19.47 9.98
N ILE A 77 -22.59 -18.65 9.12
CA ILE A 77 -24.02 -18.31 9.24
C ILE A 77 -24.90 -19.56 9.18
N GLU A 78 -24.59 -20.53 8.31
CA GLU A 78 -25.36 -21.78 8.20
C GLU A 78 -25.22 -22.68 9.43
N LEU A 79 -24.02 -22.76 10.02
CA LEU A 79 -23.70 -23.67 11.12
C LEU A 79 -24.06 -23.08 12.49
N THR A 80 -23.64 -21.86 12.75
CA THR A 80 -23.76 -21.17 14.06
C THR A 80 -24.95 -20.21 14.08
N GLY A 81 -25.33 -19.66 12.94
CA GLY A 81 -26.25 -18.52 12.83
C GLY A 81 -25.52 -17.18 12.84
N PRO A 82 -26.27 -16.06 12.73
CA PRO A 82 -25.70 -14.72 12.72
C PRO A 82 -25.25 -14.33 14.15
N VAL A 83 -23.98 -14.58 14.48
CA VAL A 83 -23.39 -14.30 15.81
C VAL A 83 -22.10 -13.48 15.66
N LYS A 84 -21.91 -12.46 16.50
CA LYS A 84 -20.75 -11.55 16.52
C LYS A 84 -20.20 -11.33 17.93
N SER A 85 -18.89 -11.28 18.17
CA SER A 85 -17.80 -11.51 17.22
C SER A 85 -17.52 -13.01 17.09
N ILE A 86 -17.00 -13.42 15.93
CA ILE A 86 -16.55 -14.81 15.73
C ILE A 86 -15.43 -15.14 16.72
N ALA A 87 -14.51 -14.21 16.95
CA ALA A 87 -13.42 -14.36 17.93
C ALA A 87 -13.94 -14.59 19.36
N ALA A 88 -14.92 -13.80 19.83
CA ALA A 88 -15.50 -13.99 21.17
C ALA A 88 -16.27 -15.31 21.27
N TYR A 89 -17.06 -15.64 20.25
CA TYR A 89 -17.78 -16.90 20.20
C TYR A 89 -16.83 -18.10 20.30
N ASN A 90 -15.72 -18.06 19.55
CA ASN A 90 -14.66 -19.07 19.61
C ASN A 90 -14.07 -19.20 21.01
N ARG A 91 -13.68 -18.08 21.64
CA ARG A 91 -13.06 -18.08 22.98
C ARG A 91 -13.96 -18.71 24.06
N LEU A 92 -15.28 -18.55 23.95
CA LEU A 92 -16.23 -19.06 24.94
C LEU A 92 -16.62 -20.51 24.72
N ASN A 93 -16.63 -20.99 23.47
CA ASN A 93 -17.25 -22.26 23.13
C ASN A 93 -16.27 -23.32 22.60
N ALA A 94 -15.09 -22.93 22.11
CA ALA A 94 -14.09 -23.88 21.64
C ALA A 94 -13.52 -24.70 22.80
N LYS A 95 -13.57 -26.03 22.65
CA LYS A 95 -13.09 -26.99 23.66
C LYS A 95 -11.72 -27.57 23.37
N GLU A 96 -11.31 -27.52 22.10
CA GLU A 96 -10.08 -28.12 21.58
C GLU A 96 -9.38 -27.12 20.67
N VAL A 97 -8.04 -27.19 20.61
CA VAL A 97 -7.23 -26.33 19.74
C VAL A 97 -7.39 -26.71 18.26
N ASN A 98 -7.57 -28.00 17.99
CA ASN A 98 -7.82 -28.57 16.66
C ASN A 98 -9.21 -29.23 16.63
N PRO A 99 -10.27 -28.45 16.36
CA PRO A 99 -11.63 -28.93 16.48
C PRO A 99 -11.95 -30.02 15.45
N GLY A 100 -12.61 -31.08 15.91
CA GLY A 100 -13.14 -32.14 15.05
C GLY A 100 -14.48 -31.80 14.40
N ASP A 101 -15.27 -30.90 14.99
CA ASP A 101 -16.56 -30.47 14.48
C ASP A 101 -16.41 -29.37 13.41
N GLU A 102 -17.37 -29.35 12.48
CA GLU A 102 -17.31 -28.47 11.31
C GLU A 102 -17.49 -26.99 11.66
N GLU A 103 -18.19 -26.67 12.74
CA GLU A 103 -18.40 -25.30 13.20
C GLU A 103 -17.08 -24.65 13.61
N PHE A 104 -16.35 -25.27 14.53
CA PHE A 104 -15.08 -24.71 14.99
C PHE A 104 -13.95 -24.84 13.94
N LYS A 105 -14.05 -25.77 12.98
CA LYS A 105 -13.14 -25.78 11.80
C LYS A 105 -13.34 -24.55 10.92
N THR A 106 -14.58 -24.23 10.56
CA THR A 106 -14.90 -23.01 9.80
C THR A 106 -14.43 -21.76 10.53
N ILE A 107 -14.67 -21.68 11.85
CA ILE A 107 -14.17 -20.57 12.69
C ILE A 107 -12.64 -20.48 12.66
N ASN A 108 -11.95 -21.61 12.79
CA ASN A 108 -10.49 -21.67 12.79
C ASN A 108 -9.92 -21.14 11.46
N VAL A 109 -10.50 -21.50 10.31
CA VAL A 109 -10.08 -20.98 9.00
C VAL A 109 -10.27 -19.46 8.92
N ILE A 110 -11.44 -18.95 9.35
CA ILE A 110 -11.74 -17.51 9.33
C ILE A 110 -10.71 -16.73 10.16
N LEU A 111 -10.45 -17.19 11.38
CA LEU A 111 -9.55 -16.51 12.31
C LEU A 111 -8.09 -16.58 11.83
N ASN A 112 -7.59 -17.74 11.38
CA ASN A 112 -6.22 -17.85 10.88
C ASN A 112 -5.99 -16.95 9.65
N ASN A 113 -6.86 -17.05 8.63
CA ASN A 113 -6.76 -16.18 7.44
C ASN A 113 -6.77 -14.69 7.79
N PHE A 114 -7.64 -14.28 8.73
CA PHE A 114 -7.70 -12.90 9.18
C PHE A 114 -6.40 -12.48 9.87
N HIS A 115 -5.95 -13.26 10.85
CA HIS A 115 -4.79 -12.94 11.68
C HIS A 115 -3.47 -13.01 10.91
N ASP A 116 -3.29 -13.96 9.99
CA ASP A 116 -2.09 -14.03 9.14
C ASP A 116 -1.89 -12.78 8.29
N ILE A 117 -2.96 -12.26 7.69
CA ILE A 117 -2.89 -11.00 6.94
C ILE A 117 -2.59 -9.83 7.87
N GLU A 118 -3.13 -9.81 9.11
CA GLU A 118 -2.78 -8.79 10.10
C GLU A 118 -1.31 -8.89 10.54
N PHE A 119 -0.79 -10.09 10.83
CA PHE A 119 0.60 -10.30 11.23
C PHE A 119 1.57 -9.86 10.13
N PHE A 120 1.28 -10.23 8.87
CA PHE A 120 2.01 -9.71 7.71
C PHE A 120 1.99 -8.18 7.70
N LYS A 121 0.80 -7.56 7.74
CA LYS A 121 0.61 -6.11 7.67
C LYS A 121 1.37 -5.38 8.78
N TYR A 122 1.22 -5.81 10.03
CA TYR A 122 1.88 -5.16 11.15
C TYR A 122 3.40 -5.30 11.09
N ARG A 123 3.91 -6.48 10.69
CA ARG A 123 5.35 -6.68 10.52
C ARG A 123 5.92 -5.75 9.45
N VAL A 124 5.32 -5.71 8.25
CA VAL A 124 5.90 -4.90 7.16
C VAL A 124 5.77 -3.40 7.42
N ILE A 125 4.74 -2.94 8.14
CA ILE A 125 4.55 -1.51 8.45
C ILE A 125 5.42 -1.06 9.64
N VAL A 126 5.37 -1.80 10.76
CA VAL A 126 6.08 -1.46 12.00
C VAL A 126 6.75 -2.73 12.58
N PRO A 127 7.89 -3.18 12.03
CA PRO A 127 8.51 -4.46 12.38
C PRO A 127 8.72 -4.69 13.88
N GLY A 128 8.99 -3.62 14.63
CA GLY A 128 9.17 -3.68 16.09
C GLY A 128 7.99 -4.27 16.87
N THR A 129 6.77 -4.29 16.31
CA THR A 129 5.59 -4.91 16.96
C THR A 129 5.55 -6.42 16.81
N ALA A 130 6.27 -6.98 15.82
CA ALA A 130 6.15 -8.40 15.46
C ALA A 130 6.69 -9.37 16.51
N ARG A 131 7.50 -8.91 17.48
CA ARG A 131 7.91 -9.75 18.62
C ARG A 131 6.74 -10.23 19.46
N GLN A 132 5.63 -9.50 19.48
CA GLN A 132 4.47 -9.85 20.27
C GLN A 132 3.65 -10.97 19.62
N PHE A 133 3.82 -11.22 18.32
CA PHE A 133 3.04 -12.22 17.59
C PHE A 133 3.33 -13.64 18.09
N SER A 134 4.57 -13.93 18.52
CA SER A 134 4.92 -15.24 19.07
C SER A 134 4.15 -15.62 20.34
N LEU A 135 3.45 -14.66 20.97
CA LEU A 135 2.58 -14.91 22.12
C LEU A 135 1.14 -15.21 21.71
N ASP A 136 0.77 -14.96 20.46
CA ASP A 136 -0.56 -15.22 19.92
C ASP A 136 -0.64 -16.69 19.44
N PRO A 137 -1.60 -17.48 19.94
CA PRO A 137 -1.74 -18.88 19.55
C PRO A 137 -2.13 -19.07 18.07
N LEU A 138 -2.61 -18.03 17.38
CA LEU A 138 -2.91 -18.06 15.95
C LEU A 138 -1.71 -17.71 15.06
N PHE A 139 -0.58 -17.31 15.65
CA PHE A 139 0.63 -17.04 14.88
C PHE A 139 1.40 -18.33 14.62
N GLU A 140 1.37 -18.79 13.37
CA GLU A 140 2.15 -19.95 12.92
C GLU A 140 3.62 -19.57 12.73
N SER A 141 3.93 -18.74 11.74
CA SER A 141 5.29 -18.26 11.47
C SER A 141 5.26 -17.03 10.57
N VAL A 142 6.40 -16.35 10.44
CA VAL A 142 6.54 -15.22 9.52
C VAL A 142 6.27 -15.68 8.08
N GLY A 143 6.90 -16.77 7.66
CA GLY A 143 6.74 -17.33 6.33
C GLY A 143 5.30 -17.72 6.03
N HIS A 144 4.57 -18.24 7.03
CA HIS A 144 3.15 -18.56 6.86
C HIS A 144 2.31 -17.30 6.62
N SER A 145 2.49 -16.25 7.43
CA SER A 145 1.76 -15.00 7.25
C SER A 145 2.05 -14.32 5.90
N PHE A 146 3.29 -14.40 5.40
CA PHE A 146 3.64 -13.92 4.06
C PHE A 146 2.97 -14.75 2.96
N PHE A 147 2.99 -16.08 3.08
CA PHE A 147 2.31 -16.97 2.14
C PHE A 147 0.82 -16.66 2.04
N ILE A 148 0.12 -16.55 3.19
CA ILE A 148 -1.31 -16.25 3.20
C ILE A 148 -1.59 -14.86 2.62
N ALA A 149 -0.81 -13.83 2.99
CA ALA A 149 -1.02 -12.49 2.47
C ALA A 149 -0.83 -12.41 0.95
N TYR A 150 0.27 -12.95 0.42
CA TYR A 150 0.55 -12.92 -1.02
C TYR A 150 -0.40 -13.80 -1.82
N SER A 151 -0.68 -15.03 -1.36
CA SER A 151 -1.61 -15.92 -2.08
C SER A 151 -3.03 -15.36 -2.08
N SER A 152 -3.50 -14.76 -0.98
CA SER A 152 -4.80 -14.08 -0.91
C SER A 152 -4.87 -12.87 -1.84
N PHE A 153 -3.77 -12.13 -1.97
CA PHE A 153 -3.66 -11.00 -2.90
C PHE A 153 -3.73 -11.46 -4.36
N ILE A 154 -2.97 -12.50 -4.75
CA ILE A 154 -3.02 -13.05 -6.10
C ILE A 154 -4.39 -13.64 -6.41
N ASN A 155 -4.98 -14.40 -5.48
CA ASN A 155 -6.33 -14.97 -5.65
C ASN A 155 -7.42 -13.90 -5.81
N LEU A 156 -7.27 -12.77 -5.13
CA LEU A 156 -8.16 -11.63 -5.31
C LEU A 156 -8.08 -11.06 -6.73
N LEU A 157 -6.86 -10.83 -7.25
CA LEU A 157 -6.68 -10.37 -8.62
C LEU A 157 -7.13 -11.41 -9.66
N SER A 158 -6.79 -12.69 -9.45
CA SER A 158 -7.11 -13.79 -10.36
C SER A 158 -8.62 -13.95 -10.53
N SER A 159 -9.40 -13.79 -9.45
CA SER A 159 -10.86 -13.85 -9.49
C SER A 159 -11.47 -12.84 -10.48
N CYS A 160 -10.79 -11.70 -10.68
CA CYS A 160 -11.24 -10.59 -11.52
C CYS A 160 -10.68 -10.62 -12.95
N PHE A 161 -9.45 -11.13 -13.12
CA PHE A 161 -8.69 -10.91 -14.36
C PHE A 161 -8.06 -12.16 -14.96
N ASP A 162 -7.83 -13.21 -14.17
CA ASP A 162 -7.00 -14.34 -14.57
C ASP A 162 -7.33 -15.60 -13.77
N ARG A 163 -8.56 -16.12 -13.92
CA ARG A 163 -9.07 -17.19 -13.06
C ARG A 163 -8.27 -18.49 -13.15
N GLU A 164 -7.60 -18.74 -14.26
CA GLU A 164 -6.74 -19.91 -14.51
C GLU A 164 -5.24 -19.63 -14.25
N LEU A 165 -4.92 -18.43 -13.74
CA LEU A 165 -3.56 -17.95 -13.47
C LEU A 165 -2.64 -18.07 -14.70
N GLU A 166 -3.11 -17.73 -15.89
CA GLU A 166 -2.33 -17.83 -17.13
C GLU A 166 -1.17 -16.82 -17.20
N PHE A 167 -1.28 -15.67 -16.51
CA PHE A 167 -0.26 -14.64 -16.50
C PHE A 167 0.08 -14.10 -15.12
N LEU A 168 -0.83 -14.17 -14.16
CA LEU A 168 -0.50 -13.95 -12.74
C LEU A 168 0.30 -15.14 -12.19
N PRO A 169 1.07 -14.93 -11.12
CA PRO A 169 1.78 -16.01 -10.45
C PRO A 169 0.88 -17.17 -9.99
N LYS A 170 1.39 -18.40 -10.03
CA LYS A 170 0.75 -19.68 -9.68
C LYS A 170 0.64 -19.87 -8.17
N ALA A 171 -0.07 -18.95 -7.53
CA ALA A 171 -0.26 -18.94 -6.09
C ALA A 171 -0.98 -20.19 -5.54
N ASP A 172 -1.73 -20.90 -6.38
CA ASP A 172 -2.36 -22.18 -6.06
C ASP A 172 -1.34 -23.32 -5.85
N GLU A 173 -0.13 -23.21 -6.42
CA GLU A 173 0.94 -24.20 -6.28
C GLU A 173 1.88 -23.93 -5.10
N TRP A 174 1.91 -22.70 -4.58
CA TRP A 174 2.89 -22.25 -3.58
C TRP A 174 2.83 -23.03 -2.26
N HIS A 175 1.67 -23.55 -1.90
CA HIS A 175 1.48 -24.32 -0.67
C HIS A 175 2.46 -25.48 -0.52
N LYS A 176 2.96 -26.06 -1.63
CA LYS A 176 3.95 -27.14 -1.61
C LYS A 176 5.29 -26.62 -1.10
N GLY A 177 5.79 -25.52 -1.68
CA GLY A 177 7.07 -24.92 -1.29
C GLY A 177 7.08 -24.49 0.16
N PHE A 178 6.05 -23.76 0.62
CA PHE A 178 5.98 -23.33 2.02
C PHE A 178 5.79 -24.49 3.01
N ARG A 179 5.09 -25.56 2.61
CA ARG A 179 4.99 -26.78 3.45
C ARG A 179 6.33 -27.46 3.59
N ASP A 180 7.08 -27.60 2.50
CA ASP A 180 8.41 -28.21 2.53
C ASP A 180 9.35 -27.43 3.46
N LEU A 181 9.28 -26.09 3.49
CA LEU A 181 10.06 -25.28 4.43
C LEU A 181 9.66 -25.49 5.89
N SER A 182 8.36 -25.57 6.16
CA SER A 182 7.84 -25.83 7.51
C SER A 182 8.24 -27.22 8.01
N ASP A 183 8.06 -28.26 7.18
CA ASP A 183 8.39 -29.65 7.50
C ASP A 183 9.90 -29.84 7.76
N ASN A 184 10.74 -29.12 7.01
CA ASN A 184 12.19 -29.11 7.19
C ASN A 184 12.68 -28.15 8.28
N LYS A 185 11.76 -27.43 8.94
CA LYS A 185 12.05 -26.44 10.00
C LYS A 185 13.08 -25.39 9.58
N VAL A 186 12.91 -24.85 8.37
CA VAL A 186 13.70 -23.69 7.92
C VAL A 186 13.33 -22.48 8.77
N ASP A 187 14.32 -21.76 9.30
CA ASP A 187 14.08 -20.64 10.22
C ASP A 187 13.18 -19.59 9.58
N GLY A 188 12.22 -19.07 10.35
CA GLY A 188 11.15 -18.19 9.87
C GLY A 188 9.91 -18.87 9.29
N TYR A 189 9.93 -20.19 9.02
CA TYR A 189 8.85 -20.91 8.30
C TYR A 189 8.09 -21.97 9.11
N PHE A 190 8.43 -22.19 10.38
CA PHE A 190 7.73 -23.14 11.25
C PHE A 190 7.34 -22.52 12.60
N TYR A 191 6.39 -23.13 13.29
CA TYR A 191 5.95 -22.69 14.62
C TYR A 191 7.08 -22.61 15.64
N GLY A 192 7.23 -21.43 16.25
CA GLY A 192 8.28 -21.15 17.25
C GLY A 192 9.67 -20.87 16.66
N SER A 193 9.78 -20.70 15.34
CA SER A 193 11.01 -20.22 14.69
C SER A 193 11.39 -18.80 15.11
N ASN A 194 12.64 -18.39 14.86
CA ASN A 194 13.09 -17.06 15.23
C ASN A 194 12.39 -15.99 14.39
N ILE A 195 12.09 -14.87 15.03
CA ILE A 195 11.54 -13.69 14.34
C ILE A 195 12.66 -12.66 14.21
N GLU A 196 13.34 -12.67 13.06
CA GLU A 196 14.25 -11.60 12.68
C GLU A 196 13.46 -10.35 12.28
N LEU A 197 13.95 -9.19 12.73
CA LEU A 197 13.29 -7.90 12.52
C LEU A 197 14.23 -6.92 11.82
N PRO A 198 13.80 -6.31 10.70
CA PRO A 198 14.53 -5.20 10.11
C PRO A 198 14.49 -3.96 11.02
N SER A 199 15.47 -3.08 10.86
CA SER A 199 15.59 -1.83 11.64
C SER A 199 14.58 -0.76 11.24
N VAL A 200 13.98 -0.90 10.05
CA VAL A 200 12.98 0.02 9.49
C VAL A 200 11.83 -0.77 8.89
N GLY A 201 10.63 -0.20 8.92
CA GLY A 201 9.44 -0.72 8.22
C GLY A 201 8.97 0.16 7.08
N LEU A 202 7.89 -0.25 6.40
CA LEU A 202 7.22 0.56 5.39
C LEU A 202 6.79 1.93 5.92
N LYS A 203 6.43 2.04 7.21
CA LYS A 203 6.14 3.35 7.79
C LYS A 203 7.35 4.29 7.68
N ASP A 204 8.54 3.82 8.06
CA ASP A 204 9.75 4.64 7.99
C ASP A 204 10.19 4.89 6.52
N ILE A 205 10.03 3.90 5.64
CA ILE A 205 10.35 3.99 4.20
C ILE A 205 9.44 5.00 3.50
N TYR A 206 8.13 4.92 3.73
CA TYR A 206 7.13 5.79 3.11
C TYR A 206 7.30 7.25 3.57
N GLU A 207 7.44 7.44 4.88
CA GLU A 207 7.70 8.76 5.46
C GLU A 207 9.03 9.34 5.01
N GLY A 208 10.07 8.50 4.91
CA GLY A 208 11.37 8.89 4.36
C GLY A 208 11.27 9.38 2.92
N GLN A 209 10.60 8.65 2.03
CA GLN A 209 10.47 9.04 0.63
C GLN A 209 9.61 10.31 0.48
N ALA A 210 8.45 10.38 1.13
CA ALA A 210 7.56 11.54 1.07
C ALA A 210 8.22 12.78 1.66
N ARG A 211 8.90 12.65 2.80
CA ARG A 211 9.62 13.75 3.43
C ARG A 211 10.77 14.23 2.57
N PHE A 212 11.66 13.36 2.12
CA PHE A 212 12.83 13.80 1.35
C PHE A 212 12.46 14.36 -0.03
N SER A 213 11.38 13.86 -0.64
CA SER A 213 10.79 14.49 -1.82
C SER A 213 10.30 15.91 -1.51
N GLN A 214 9.63 16.11 -0.37
CA GLN A 214 9.19 17.43 0.07
C GLN A 214 10.37 18.38 0.35
N LEU A 215 11.45 17.89 0.98
CA LEU A 215 12.66 18.68 1.22
C LEU A 215 13.29 19.12 -0.10
N GLN A 216 13.41 18.22 -1.08
CA GLN A 216 13.89 18.55 -2.42
C GLN A 216 12.99 19.60 -3.09
N TYR A 217 11.68 19.43 -3.03
CA TYR A 217 10.73 20.42 -3.56
C TYR A 217 10.96 21.80 -2.94
N LEU A 218 11.01 21.90 -1.61
CA LEU A 218 11.23 23.16 -0.91
C LEU A 218 12.58 23.79 -1.25
N TYR A 219 13.65 22.97 -1.27
CA TYR A 219 14.99 23.41 -1.63
C TYR A 219 15.02 24.05 -3.02
N PHE A 220 14.50 23.36 -4.04
CA PHE A 220 14.49 23.87 -5.42
C PHE A 220 13.48 25.00 -5.65
N ALA A 221 12.31 24.96 -4.99
CA ALA A 221 11.31 26.03 -5.07
C ALA A 221 11.82 27.33 -4.45
N TYR A 222 12.73 27.23 -3.48
CA TYR A 222 13.36 28.37 -2.82
C TYR A 222 14.77 28.68 -3.37
N GLY A 223 15.09 28.19 -4.57
CA GLY A 223 16.32 28.54 -5.28
C GLY A 223 17.61 27.98 -4.68
N GLY A 224 17.52 26.90 -3.91
CA GLY A 224 18.67 26.21 -3.28
C GLY A 224 19.17 26.88 -1.99
N ASN A 225 18.38 27.76 -1.38
CA ASN A 225 18.83 28.55 -0.22
C ASN A 225 18.53 27.90 1.14
N LEU A 226 17.78 26.79 1.18
CA LEU A 226 17.46 26.10 2.44
C LEU A 226 18.54 25.09 2.80
N THR A 227 18.98 25.13 4.05
CA THR A 227 20.00 24.26 4.63
C THR A 227 19.39 23.15 5.48
N TRP A 228 20.22 22.20 5.92
CA TRP A 228 19.79 21.19 6.90
C TRP A 228 19.27 21.82 8.19
N ASP A 229 19.90 22.88 8.67
CA ASP A 229 19.52 23.56 9.91
C ASP A 229 18.14 24.22 9.77
N ASP A 230 17.83 24.81 8.61
CA ASP A 230 16.49 25.36 8.33
C ASP A 230 15.41 24.27 8.41
N PHE A 231 15.67 23.08 7.87
CA PHE A 231 14.73 21.97 7.92
C PHE A 231 14.62 21.34 9.32
N ASP A 232 15.70 21.33 10.10
CA ASP A 232 15.71 20.93 11.50
C ASP A 232 14.84 21.89 12.33
N GLU A 233 14.98 23.20 12.13
CA GLU A 233 14.16 24.24 12.79
C GLU A 233 12.68 24.15 12.40
N MET A 234 12.37 23.74 11.17
CA MET A 234 11.00 23.44 10.71
C MET A 234 10.43 22.12 11.25
N GLY A 235 11.22 21.34 12.01
CA GLY A 235 10.80 20.07 12.60
C GLY A 235 10.65 18.92 11.58
N MET A 236 11.26 19.05 10.40
CA MET A 236 11.05 18.13 9.27
C MET A 236 11.96 16.88 9.31
N LEU A 237 12.95 16.86 10.22
CA LEU A 237 14.05 15.89 10.24
C LEU A 237 14.13 15.10 11.56
N SER A 238 12.98 14.73 12.13
CA SER A 238 12.94 13.99 13.40
C SER A 238 11.99 12.79 13.37
N GLY A 239 12.23 11.84 14.28
CA GLY A 239 11.36 10.67 14.44
C GLY A 239 11.24 9.82 13.18
N VAL A 240 10.01 9.50 12.79
CA VAL A 240 9.70 8.64 11.63
C VAL A 240 10.18 9.26 10.32
N TYR A 241 10.22 10.59 10.21
CA TYR A 241 10.60 11.31 9.00
C TYR A 241 12.10 11.20 8.65
N TYR A 242 12.94 10.86 9.62
CA TYR A 242 14.40 10.78 9.44
C TYR A 242 14.99 9.39 9.67
N ARG A 243 14.25 8.47 10.33
CA ARG A 243 14.77 7.16 10.73
C ARG A 243 15.30 6.32 9.57
N ALA A 244 14.61 6.31 8.44
CA ALA A 244 15.09 5.58 7.25
C ALA A 244 16.39 6.18 6.71
N PHE A 245 16.51 7.52 6.68
CA PHE A 245 17.74 8.17 6.21
C PHE A 245 18.91 7.97 7.16
N SER A 246 18.70 8.05 8.49
CA SER A 246 19.76 7.76 9.45
C SER A 246 20.24 6.31 9.33
N SER A 247 19.31 5.36 9.15
CA SER A 247 19.65 3.95 8.92
C SER A 247 20.40 3.76 7.59
N PHE A 248 20.02 4.48 6.54
CA PHE A 248 20.72 4.48 5.25
C PHE A 248 22.16 4.98 5.39
N LEU A 249 22.39 6.10 6.09
CA LEU A 249 23.74 6.64 6.32
C LEU A 249 24.61 5.63 7.09
N GLU A 250 24.07 5.02 8.14
CA GLU A 250 24.78 4.00 8.92
C GLU A 250 25.13 2.76 8.07
N LEU A 251 24.15 2.19 7.38
CA LEU A 251 24.31 0.95 6.61
C LEU A 251 25.17 1.13 5.36
N THR A 252 25.16 2.33 4.78
CA THR A 252 26.02 2.67 3.63
C THR A 252 27.40 3.14 4.05
N GLU A 253 27.68 3.34 5.34
CA GLU A 253 28.93 3.94 5.83
C GLU A 253 29.16 5.33 5.20
N SER A 254 28.18 6.22 5.34
CA SER A 254 28.19 7.57 4.79
C SER A 254 27.89 8.62 5.86
N GLU A 255 28.43 9.83 5.67
CA GLU A 255 28.07 10.98 6.50
C GLU A 255 26.89 11.76 5.91
N ARG A 256 26.21 12.55 6.75
CA ARG A 256 25.17 13.47 6.27
C ARG A 256 25.80 14.43 5.24
N PRO A 257 25.27 14.53 4.00
CA PRO A 257 25.87 15.37 2.98
C PRO A 257 25.66 16.85 3.31
N GLU A 258 26.42 17.75 2.67
CA GLU A 258 26.33 19.19 2.94
C GLU A 258 24.99 19.81 2.54
N SER A 259 24.32 19.27 1.51
CA SER A 259 23.11 19.82 0.90
C SER A 259 22.06 18.76 0.54
N ILE A 260 20.81 19.21 0.35
CA ILE A 260 19.66 18.34 -0.01
C ILE A 260 19.70 17.85 -1.46
N ASP A 261 20.36 18.59 -2.36
CA ASP A 261 20.55 18.21 -3.77
C ASP A 261 21.74 17.24 -3.98
N SER A 262 22.34 16.76 -2.89
CA SER A 262 23.43 15.80 -2.94
C SER A 262 23.05 14.50 -3.66
N PRO A 263 23.96 13.90 -4.45
CA PRO A 263 23.78 12.57 -5.03
C PRO A 263 23.46 11.48 -4.00
N LEU A 264 23.91 11.65 -2.76
CA LEU A 264 23.65 10.71 -1.68
C LEU A 264 22.17 10.72 -1.25
N VAL A 265 21.52 11.88 -1.28
CA VAL A 265 20.06 12.00 -1.05
C VAL A 265 19.29 11.40 -2.22
N ALA A 266 19.75 11.61 -3.45
CA ALA A 266 19.15 11.01 -4.63
C ALA A 266 19.25 9.47 -4.61
N LEU A 267 20.39 8.92 -4.19
CA LEU A 267 20.58 7.48 -3.99
C LEU A 267 19.68 6.93 -2.88
N PHE A 268 19.52 7.65 -1.77
CA PHE A 268 18.59 7.26 -0.72
C PHE A 268 17.16 7.07 -1.25
N LEU A 269 16.64 8.05 -2.00
CA LEU A 269 15.30 7.97 -2.60
C LEU A 269 15.17 6.79 -3.59
N LEU A 270 16.23 6.51 -4.37
CA LEU A 270 16.29 5.34 -5.24
C LEU A 270 16.21 4.03 -4.43
N VAL A 271 16.99 3.91 -3.36
CA VAL A 271 16.97 2.71 -2.50
C VAL A 271 15.58 2.49 -1.88
N LEU A 272 14.89 3.54 -1.46
CA LEU A 272 13.52 3.43 -0.97
C LEU A 272 12.57 2.93 -2.07
N ASP A 273 12.66 3.49 -3.28
CA ASP A 273 11.84 3.06 -4.42
C ASP A 273 12.06 1.59 -4.77
N LEU A 274 13.31 1.12 -4.77
CA LEU A 274 13.64 -0.29 -4.97
C LEU A 274 13.05 -1.15 -3.86
N ALA A 275 13.23 -0.76 -2.59
CA ALA A 275 12.80 -1.53 -1.42
C ALA A 275 11.28 -1.76 -1.37
N MET A 276 10.47 -0.77 -1.74
CA MET A 276 8.99 -0.86 -1.76
C MET A 276 8.41 -1.53 -3.01
N ASN A 277 9.24 -1.89 -3.99
CA ASN A 277 8.83 -2.56 -5.23
C ASN A 277 9.47 -3.96 -5.36
N PRO A 278 9.04 -4.96 -4.54
CA PRO A 278 9.49 -6.34 -4.68
C PRO A 278 8.94 -6.98 -5.94
N SER A 279 9.65 -7.98 -6.47
CA SER A 279 9.32 -8.64 -7.73
C SER A 279 8.85 -10.09 -7.54
N ASP A 280 9.31 -10.75 -6.47
CA ASP A 280 8.96 -12.13 -6.16
C ASP A 280 7.53 -12.22 -5.64
N GLY A 281 6.81 -13.23 -6.09
CA GLY A 281 5.40 -13.44 -5.75
C GLY A 281 4.43 -12.44 -6.42
N PHE A 282 4.90 -11.27 -6.87
CA PHE A 282 4.22 -10.38 -7.80
C PHE A 282 5.17 -9.30 -8.35
N PRO A 283 5.21 -9.06 -9.67
CA PRO A 283 4.44 -9.72 -10.73
C PRO A 283 5.04 -11.05 -11.21
N PHE A 284 6.21 -11.46 -10.70
CA PHE A 284 6.87 -12.70 -11.08
C PHE A 284 6.53 -13.84 -10.10
N GLU A 285 6.86 -15.06 -10.52
CA GLU A 285 6.85 -16.22 -9.61
C GLU A 285 7.83 -16.06 -8.45
N ILE A 286 7.60 -16.83 -7.40
CA ILE A 286 8.59 -16.99 -6.33
C ILE A 286 9.78 -17.74 -6.90
N MET A 287 10.95 -17.10 -6.93
CA MET A 287 12.17 -17.69 -7.46
C MET A 287 12.73 -18.77 -6.52
N HIS A 288 12.81 -18.43 -5.23
CA HIS A 288 13.31 -19.30 -4.17
C HIS A 288 12.46 -19.12 -2.92
N TYR A 289 11.80 -20.19 -2.46
CA TYR A 289 10.89 -20.11 -1.31
C TYR A 289 11.66 -19.78 -0.02
N GLU A 290 12.87 -20.33 0.14
CA GLU A 290 13.74 -20.16 1.31
C GLU A 290 14.11 -18.70 1.57
N SER A 291 14.22 -17.88 0.52
CA SER A 291 14.59 -16.46 0.62
C SER A 291 13.42 -15.52 0.36
N PHE A 292 12.18 -16.03 0.36
CA PHE A 292 11.01 -15.26 -0.02
C PHE A 292 10.75 -14.10 0.95
N ILE A 293 10.90 -14.31 2.26
CA ILE A 293 10.72 -13.24 3.25
C ILE A 293 11.71 -12.11 2.97
N GLU A 294 12.97 -12.44 2.75
CA GLU A 294 14.04 -11.48 2.48
C GLU A 294 13.86 -10.76 1.14
N SER A 295 13.33 -11.45 0.12
CA SER A 295 13.14 -10.88 -1.21
C SER A 295 11.93 -9.96 -1.31
N VAL A 296 10.98 -10.03 -0.36
CA VAL A 296 9.73 -9.25 -0.41
C VAL A 296 9.45 -8.35 0.80
N ASP A 297 10.06 -8.58 1.97
CA ASP A 297 9.94 -7.70 3.14
C ASP A 297 10.69 -6.37 2.88
N PRO A 298 9.99 -5.22 2.77
CA PRO A 298 10.63 -3.97 2.34
C PRO A 298 11.72 -3.48 3.31
N GLY A 299 11.60 -3.79 4.60
CA GLY A 299 12.62 -3.43 5.58
C GLY A 299 13.91 -4.22 5.39
N ILE A 300 13.79 -5.53 5.13
CA ILE A 300 14.96 -6.39 4.85
C ILE A 300 15.60 -5.99 3.52
N ARG A 301 14.78 -5.79 2.47
CA ARG A 301 15.27 -5.35 1.16
C ARG A 301 16.01 -4.02 1.25
N PHE A 302 15.47 -3.05 1.98
CA PHE A 302 16.15 -1.78 2.24
C PHE A 302 17.54 -2.00 2.86
N MET A 303 17.65 -2.87 3.87
CA MET A 303 18.93 -3.18 4.50
C MET A 303 19.92 -3.83 3.51
N PHE A 304 19.46 -4.79 2.71
CA PHE A 304 20.29 -5.46 1.71
C PHE A 304 20.78 -4.51 0.63
N LEU A 305 19.90 -3.66 0.10
CA LEU A 305 20.26 -2.63 -0.88
C LEU A 305 21.31 -1.66 -0.32
N CYS A 306 21.14 -1.18 0.92
CA CYS A 306 22.13 -0.32 1.58
C CYS A 306 23.50 -1.03 1.73
N ARG A 307 23.48 -2.31 2.12
CA ARG A 307 24.72 -3.11 2.23
C ARG A 307 25.39 -3.33 0.88
N MET A 308 24.62 -3.51 -0.20
CA MET A 308 25.20 -3.62 -1.55
C MET A 308 25.83 -2.31 -2.01
N VAL A 309 25.26 -1.15 -1.66
CA VAL A 309 25.91 0.15 -1.87
C VAL A 309 27.25 0.21 -1.13
N ALA A 310 27.31 -0.17 0.15
CA ALA A 310 28.55 -0.12 0.92
C ALA A 310 29.63 -1.08 0.39
N LEU A 311 29.25 -2.32 0.10
CA LEU A 311 30.19 -3.43 -0.11
C LEU A 311 30.57 -3.65 -1.57
N ARG A 312 29.68 -3.32 -2.51
CA ARG A 312 29.84 -3.67 -3.93
C ARG A 312 29.78 -2.47 -4.86
N HIS A 313 28.95 -1.48 -4.54
CA HIS A 313 28.68 -0.35 -5.40
C HIS A 313 28.88 1.02 -4.72
N PRO A 314 30.03 1.28 -4.05
CA PRO A 314 30.26 2.55 -3.36
C PRO A 314 30.29 3.74 -4.32
N GLU A 315 30.57 3.52 -5.61
CA GLU A 315 30.50 4.54 -6.66
C GLU A 315 29.12 5.18 -6.79
N LEU A 316 28.04 4.46 -6.44
CA LEU A 316 26.68 4.99 -6.54
C LEU A 316 26.43 6.17 -5.61
N LYS A 317 27.20 6.31 -4.52
CA LYS A 317 27.08 7.42 -3.55
C LYS A 317 27.27 8.80 -4.19
N GLY A 318 28.01 8.88 -5.29
CA GLY A 318 28.27 10.11 -6.05
C GLY A 318 27.73 10.09 -7.48
N TYR A 319 26.92 9.09 -7.84
CA TYR A 319 26.58 8.81 -9.24
C TYR A 319 25.42 9.65 -9.77
N ILE A 320 24.37 9.86 -8.98
CA ILE A 320 23.14 10.54 -9.44
C ILE A 320 23.30 12.05 -9.27
N THR A 321 23.63 12.75 -10.35
CA THR A 321 23.82 14.21 -10.35
C THR A 321 22.77 14.93 -11.21
N GLU A 322 22.32 14.29 -12.28
CA GLU A 322 21.42 14.88 -13.26
C GLU A 322 19.96 14.49 -13.05
N TYR A 323 19.64 13.60 -12.09
CA TYR A 323 18.29 13.11 -11.83
C TYR A 323 17.60 12.63 -13.13
N SER A 324 18.32 11.92 -13.98
CA SER A 324 17.88 11.49 -15.31
C SER A 324 17.32 10.06 -15.29
N SER A 325 16.47 9.74 -16.28
CA SER A 325 15.95 8.37 -16.43
C SER A 325 17.06 7.36 -16.72
N SER A 326 18.17 7.77 -17.34
CA SER A 326 19.35 6.92 -17.56
C SER A 326 20.06 6.60 -16.25
N GLU A 327 20.28 7.58 -15.38
CA GLU A 327 20.89 7.34 -14.06
C GLU A 327 20.00 6.43 -13.21
N TYR A 328 18.68 6.63 -13.26
CA TYR A 328 17.74 5.73 -12.59
C TYR A 328 17.89 4.30 -13.13
N PHE A 329 17.87 4.11 -14.45
CA PHE A 329 17.95 2.79 -15.08
C PHE A 329 19.23 2.05 -14.69
N GLU A 330 20.38 2.72 -14.80
CA GLU A 330 21.67 2.12 -14.51
C GLU A 330 21.81 1.77 -13.02
N ALA A 331 21.50 2.71 -12.12
CA ALA A 331 21.64 2.49 -10.68
C ALA A 331 20.62 1.46 -10.15
N SER A 332 19.36 1.51 -10.61
CA SER A 332 18.34 0.54 -10.22
C SER A 332 18.71 -0.87 -10.68
N LYS A 333 19.18 -1.03 -11.92
CA LYS A 333 19.62 -2.32 -12.44
C LYS A 333 20.81 -2.88 -11.65
N LEU A 334 21.85 -2.08 -11.40
CA LEU A 334 23.02 -2.53 -10.64
C LEU A 334 22.65 -3.02 -9.25
N LEU A 335 21.81 -2.28 -8.52
CA LEU A 335 21.41 -2.66 -7.17
C LEU A 335 20.46 -3.86 -7.14
N SER A 336 19.51 -3.94 -8.08
CA SER A 336 18.61 -5.09 -8.22
C SER A 336 19.38 -6.37 -8.57
N ASP A 337 20.31 -6.30 -9.52
CA ASP A 337 21.19 -7.42 -9.87
C ASP A 337 22.07 -7.84 -8.67
N ALA A 338 22.53 -6.88 -7.84
CA ALA A 338 23.34 -7.16 -6.67
C ALA A 338 22.60 -7.93 -5.55
N ILE A 339 21.27 -7.76 -5.46
CA ILE A 339 20.41 -8.55 -4.56
C ILE A 339 19.71 -9.73 -5.27
N VAL A 340 20.04 -9.98 -6.54
CA VAL A 340 19.53 -11.10 -7.35
C VAL A 340 18.00 -11.04 -7.54
N CYS A 341 17.45 -9.84 -7.72
CA CYS A 341 16.03 -9.65 -8.00
C CYS A 341 15.83 -8.88 -9.32
N PRO A 342 14.74 -9.15 -10.07
CA PRO A 342 14.28 -8.23 -11.11
C PRO A 342 14.15 -6.79 -10.59
N SER A 343 14.48 -5.84 -11.45
CA SER A 343 14.34 -4.42 -11.18
C SER A 343 12.87 -3.97 -11.22
N PRO A 344 12.52 -2.85 -10.55
CA PRO A 344 11.17 -2.29 -10.66
C PRO A 344 10.75 -1.96 -12.10
N LEU A 345 11.69 -1.70 -13.00
CA LEU A 345 11.39 -1.47 -14.42
C LEU A 345 11.07 -2.75 -15.18
N GLU A 346 11.68 -3.87 -14.81
CA GLU A 346 11.30 -5.19 -15.35
C GLU A 346 9.89 -5.55 -14.88
N SER A 347 9.56 -5.31 -13.61
CA SER A 347 8.19 -5.45 -13.10
C SER A 347 7.20 -4.53 -13.85
N ALA A 348 7.53 -3.25 -13.99
CA ALA A 348 6.69 -2.28 -14.71
C ALA A 348 6.50 -2.66 -16.18
N SER A 349 7.54 -3.20 -16.82
CA SER A 349 7.49 -3.69 -18.20
C SER A 349 6.53 -4.87 -18.34
N LEU A 350 6.63 -5.87 -17.46
CA LEU A 350 5.73 -7.03 -17.48
C LEU A 350 4.27 -6.64 -17.26
N ILE A 351 4.02 -5.75 -16.29
CA ILE A 351 2.67 -5.24 -15.99
C ILE A 351 2.12 -4.43 -17.19
N SER A 352 2.96 -3.62 -17.82
CA SER A 352 2.60 -2.86 -19.02
C SER A 352 2.25 -3.78 -20.18
N GLU A 353 3.05 -4.83 -20.39
CA GLU A 353 2.79 -5.86 -21.40
C GLU A 353 1.44 -6.56 -21.16
N TRP A 354 1.10 -6.89 -19.91
CA TRP A 354 -0.18 -7.51 -19.62
C TRP A 354 -1.36 -6.61 -20.02
N SER A 355 -1.25 -5.30 -19.75
CA SER A 355 -2.30 -4.33 -20.12
C SER A 355 -2.52 -4.17 -21.62
N GLU A 356 -1.56 -4.62 -22.44
CA GLU A 356 -1.59 -4.50 -23.90
C GLU A 356 -1.96 -5.82 -24.58
N ASN A 357 -1.74 -6.96 -23.90
CA ASN A 357 -1.87 -8.29 -24.50
C ASN A 357 -2.91 -9.18 -23.83
N LYS A 358 -3.35 -8.88 -22.61
CA LYS A 358 -4.32 -9.71 -21.87
C LYS A 358 -5.72 -9.12 -22.01
N PRO A 359 -6.69 -9.84 -22.62
CA PRO A 359 -8.03 -9.28 -22.88
C PRO A 359 -8.73 -8.70 -21.65
N SER A 360 -8.59 -9.35 -20.49
CA SER A 360 -9.17 -8.90 -19.23
C SER A 360 -8.59 -7.57 -18.74
N LEU A 361 -7.29 -7.33 -18.96
CA LEU A 361 -6.63 -6.09 -18.59
C LEU A 361 -6.81 -4.99 -19.64
N ILE A 362 -6.89 -5.34 -20.93
CA ILE A 362 -7.27 -4.37 -21.97
C ILE A 362 -8.65 -3.77 -21.62
N LYS A 363 -9.63 -4.64 -21.31
CA LYS A 363 -10.95 -4.21 -20.86
C LYS A 363 -10.87 -3.37 -19.58
N LEU A 364 -10.04 -3.76 -18.60
CA LEU A 364 -9.86 -2.98 -17.39
C LEU A 364 -9.35 -1.56 -17.68
N MET A 365 -8.41 -1.41 -18.62
CA MET A 365 -7.89 -0.10 -19.01
C MET A 365 -8.92 0.74 -19.78
N GLU A 366 -9.86 0.10 -20.50
CA GLU A 366 -11.02 0.79 -21.07
C GLU A 366 -11.95 1.33 -19.96
N GLU A 367 -12.28 0.49 -18.97
CA GLU A 367 -13.08 0.89 -17.79
C GLU A 367 -12.42 2.05 -17.03
N GLU A 368 -11.09 2.02 -16.86
CA GLU A 368 -10.32 3.11 -16.23
C GLU A 368 -10.40 4.43 -17.00
N SER A 369 -10.37 4.35 -18.33
CA SER A 369 -10.44 5.55 -19.17
C SER A 369 -11.80 6.24 -19.10
N THR A 370 -12.89 5.48 -18.94
CA THR A 370 -14.27 6.00 -18.91
C THR A 370 -14.82 6.20 -17.49
N PHE A 371 -14.19 5.59 -16.48
CA PHE A 371 -14.71 5.42 -15.11
C PHE A 371 -15.97 4.55 -15.02
N ASP A 372 -16.30 3.80 -16.09
CA ASP A 372 -17.43 2.87 -16.11
C ASP A 372 -16.96 1.44 -15.79
N PHE A 373 -16.71 1.20 -14.50
CA PHE A 373 -16.24 -0.09 -14.02
C PHE A 373 -17.38 -1.10 -13.86
N SER A 374 -17.10 -2.37 -14.16
CA SER A 374 -18.05 -3.44 -13.89
C SER A 374 -18.32 -3.63 -12.40
N ASP A 375 -19.51 -4.07 -12.04
CA ASP A 375 -19.94 -4.25 -10.65
C ASP A 375 -19.14 -5.31 -9.87
N GLU A 376 -18.72 -6.38 -10.55
CA GLU A 376 -17.94 -7.46 -9.94
C GLU A 376 -16.60 -6.93 -9.43
N ASN A 377 -16.39 -7.00 -8.11
CA ASN A 377 -15.15 -6.58 -7.44
C ASN A 377 -14.67 -5.18 -7.82
N GLN A 378 -15.61 -4.24 -8.04
CA GLN A 378 -15.32 -2.89 -8.54
C GLN A 378 -14.14 -2.17 -7.84
N PRO A 379 -13.97 -2.22 -6.49
CA PRO A 379 -12.84 -1.58 -5.84
C PRO A 379 -11.49 -2.12 -6.28
N ILE A 380 -11.40 -3.43 -6.53
CA ILE A 380 -10.18 -4.11 -6.97
C ILE A 380 -9.86 -3.67 -8.39
N ARG A 381 -10.88 -3.57 -9.25
CA ARG A 381 -10.75 -3.05 -10.62
C ARG A 381 -10.23 -1.62 -10.62
N LEU A 382 -10.85 -0.74 -9.83
CA LEU A 382 -10.42 0.65 -9.73
C LEU A 382 -8.97 0.76 -9.28
N ILE A 383 -8.61 0.18 -8.14
CA ILE A 383 -7.24 0.28 -7.60
C ILE A 383 -6.21 -0.36 -8.53
N PHE A 384 -6.47 -1.55 -9.06
CA PHE A 384 -5.52 -2.24 -9.93
C PHE A 384 -5.32 -1.50 -11.26
N SER A 385 -6.37 -0.91 -11.83
CA SER A 385 -6.25 -0.11 -13.04
C SER A 385 -5.38 1.14 -12.85
N ARG A 386 -5.48 1.80 -11.69
CA ARG A 386 -4.64 2.93 -11.32
C ARG A 386 -3.19 2.51 -11.08
N PHE A 387 -2.97 1.34 -10.48
CA PHE A 387 -1.65 0.76 -10.36
C PHE A 387 -1.02 0.48 -11.73
N ILE A 388 -1.75 -0.15 -12.66
CA ILE A 388 -1.26 -0.38 -14.02
C ILE A 388 -0.92 0.94 -14.72
N ARG A 389 -1.81 1.95 -14.63
CA ARG A 389 -1.54 3.29 -15.18
C ARG A 389 -0.24 3.88 -14.64
N TYR A 390 -0.04 3.79 -13.32
CA TYR A 390 1.18 4.25 -12.67
C TYR A 390 2.43 3.51 -13.18
N GLN A 391 2.38 2.18 -13.29
CA GLN A 391 3.49 1.38 -13.79
C GLN A 391 3.85 1.73 -15.25
N LYS A 392 2.85 1.94 -16.13
CA LYS A 392 3.08 2.36 -17.52
C LYS A 392 3.77 3.72 -17.61
N ASP A 393 3.36 4.66 -16.77
CA ASP A 393 3.95 6.01 -16.78
C ASP A 393 5.33 6.03 -16.10
N LYS A 394 5.52 5.23 -15.04
CA LYS A 394 6.82 5.04 -14.38
C LYS A 394 7.84 4.40 -15.31
N LEU A 395 7.45 3.40 -16.10
CA LEU A 395 8.33 2.79 -17.10
C LEU A 395 8.88 3.83 -18.10
N LYS A 396 8.05 4.80 -18.48
CA LYS A 396 8.42 5.87 -19.43
C LYS A 396 9.18 7.02 -18.77
N ASN A 397 8.89 7.32 -17.50
CA ASN A 397 9.39 8.50 -16.80
C ASN A 397 9.92 8.17 -15.39
N PRO A 398 10.84 7.21 -15.23
CA PRO A 398 11.17 6.69 -13.91
C PRO A 398 11.81 7.73 -12.98
N ALA A 399 12.60 8.65 -13.54
CA ALA A 399 13.20 9.75 -12.77
C ALA A 399 12.16 10.67 -12.13
N PHE A 400 11.03 10.92 -12.80
CA PHE A 400 9.95 11.74 -12.24
C PHE A 400 9.37 11.09 -10.99
N PHE A 401 9.11 9.78 -11.01
CA PHE A 401 8.50 9.08 -9.88
C PHE A 401 9.50 8.75 -8.77
N CYS A 402 10.80 8.65 -9.07
CA CYS A 402 11.83 8.43 -8.08
C CYS A 402 12.24 9.71 -7.33
N TRP A 403 12.35 10.84 -8.04
CA TRP A 403 12.79 12.12 -7.49
C TRP A 403 11.78 13.24 -7.77
N PRO A 404 10.51 13.07 -7.35
CA PRO A 404 9.47 13.99 -7.75
C PRO A 404 9.67 15.41 -7.21
N GLY A 405 10.37 15.57 -6.08
CA GLY A 405 10.69 16.90 -5.53
C GLY A 405 11.54 17.75 -6.48
N VAL A 406 12.49 17.12 -7.19
CA VAL A 406 13.33 17.79 -8.21
C VAL A 406 12.50 18.16 -9.44
N TYR A 407 11.52 17.34 -9.80
CA TYR A 407 10.68 17.56 -10.98
C TYR A 407 9.46 18.46 -10.70
N ALA A 408 9.09 18.66 -9.44
CA ALA A 408 8.00 19.52 -8.99
C ALA A 408 8.44 20.97 -8.71
N ALA A 409 9.74 21.27 -8.82
CA ALA A 409 10.28 22.61 -8.64
C ALA A 409 11.56 22.87 -9.46
N GLY A 410 12.01 24.13 -9.49
CA GLY A 410 13.29 24.50 -10.11
C GLY A 410 13.35 24.31 -11.63
N THR A 411 14.53 23.93 -12.14
CA THR A 411 14.83 23.91 -13.59
C THR A 411 14.29 22.68 -14.32
N LYS A 412 13.93 21.60 -13.60
CA LYS A 412 13.35 20.37 -14.20
C LYS A 412 11.82 20.37 -14.25
N CYS A 413 11.18 21.39 -13.69
CA CYS A 413 9.75 21.65 -13.89
C CYS A 413 9.42 21.71 -15.38
N SER A 414 8.47 20.89 -15.83
CA SER A 414 8.03 20.84 -17.22
C SER A 414 6.52 20.58 -17.32
N GLU A 415 5.93 20.93 -18.46
CA GLU A 415 4.52 20.65 -18.74
C GLU A 415 4.24 19.14 -18.75
N ALA A 416 5.21 18.32 -19.20
CA ALA A 416 5.12 16.87 -19.12
C ALA A 416 5.07 16.37 -17.66
N GLY A 417 5.92 16.92 -16.79
CA GLY A 417 5.87 16.64 -15.35
C GLY A 417 4.55 17.04 -14.71
N LEU A 418 4.00 18.20 -15.08
CA LEU A 418 2.70 18.65 -14.58
C LEU A 418 1.57 17.72 -15.01
N ARG A 419 1.59 17.24 -16.25
CA ARG A 419 0.61 16.23 -16.73
C ARG A 419 0.73 14.93 -15.95
N LEU A 420 1.94 14.44 -15.67
CA LEU A 420 2.15 13.23 -14.86
C LEU A 420 1.66 13.44 -13.42
N PHE A 421 2.00 14.57 -12.80
CA PHE A 421 1.52 14.91 -11.46
C PHE A 421 -0.01 14.91 -11.40
N ASN A 422 -0.64 15.62 -12.35
CA ASN A 422 -2.09 15.71 -12.45
C ASN A 422 -2.71 14.34 -12.76
N GLU A 423 -2.13 13.50 -13.61
CA GLU A 423 -2.69 12.17 -13.89
C GLU A 423 -2.79 11.34 -12.61
N HIS A 424 -1.78 11.43 -11.74
CA HIS A 424 -1.62 10.54 -10.58
C HIS A 424 -2.09 11.14 -9.25
N GLU A 425 -2.87 12.22 -9.25
CA GLU A 425 -3.47 12.71 -8.01
C GLU A 425 -4.41 11.68 -7.37
N ALA A 426 -4.61 11.82 -6.06
CA ALA A 426 -5.56 11.01 -5.31
C ALA A 426 -6.96 11.05 -5.93
N LEU A 427 -7.58 9.86 -6.06
CA LEU A 427 -8.92 9.69 -6.61
C LEU A 427 -9.98 10.38 -5.76
N PHE A 428 -9.78 10.36 -4.44
CA PHE A 428 -10.71 10.87 -3.45
C PHE A 428 -9.97 11.84 -2.53
N LYS A 429 -10.56 13.01 -2.31
CA LYS A 429 -9.97 14.09 -1.50
C LYS A 429 -11.03 14.67 -0.58
N ASP A 430 -10.61 15.18 0.58
CA ASP A 430 -11.50 15.98 1.40
C ASP A 430 -11.63 17.42 0.87
N LYS A 431 -12.62 18.12 1.42
CA LYS A 431 -12.85 19.55 1.23
C LYS A 431 -12.89 20.25 2.59
N PRO A 432 -12.99 21.60 2.66
CA PRO A 432 -13.03 22.32 3.93
C PRO A 432 -14.13 21.90 4.92
N ASP A 433 -15.18 21.21 4.45
CA ASP A 433 -16.23 20.63 5.29
C ASP A 433 -15.82 19.30 5.96
N GLY A 434 -14.69 18.71 5.57
CA GLY A 434 -14.17 17.44 6.08
C GLY A 434 -14.74 16.20 5.37
N ASP A 435 -15.72 16.39 4.49
CA ASP A 435 -16.35 15.34 3.69
C ASP A 435 -15.43 14.89 2.56
N ILE A 436 -15.54 13.62 2.16
CA ILE A 436 -14.75 13.07 1.06
C ILE A 436 -15.55 13.18 -0.25
N TYR A 437 -14.85 13.57 -1.31
CA TYR A 437 -15.40 13.72 -2.65
C TYR A 437 -14.54 13.00 -3.69
N PRO A 438 -15.13 12.53 -4.80
CA PRO A 438 -14.33 12.20 -5.96
C PRO A 438 -13.63 13.45 -6.50
N ARG A 439 -12.39 13.24 -6.94
CA ARG A 439 -11.63 14.23 -7.69
C ARG A 439 -12.39 14.61 -8.97
N VAL A 440 -12.24 15.86 -9.37
CA VAL A 440 -12.71 16.34 -10.68
C VAL A 440 -11.73 15.91 -11.77
N PHE A 441 -12.21 15.11 -12.71
CA PHE A 441 -11.50 14.76 -13.93
C PHE A 441 -12.00 15.67 -15.07
N PRO A 442 -11.13 16.49 -15.70
CA PRO A 442 -11.55 17.40 -16.77
C PRO A 442 -12.10 16.68 -18.01
N ASP A 443 -11.66 15.45 -18.24
CA ASP A 443 -11.88 14.65 -19.44
C ASP A 443 -12.83 13.46 -19.22
N LYS A 444 -13.32 13.25 -18.00
CA LYS A 444 -14.21 12.11 -17.66
C LYS A 444 -15.63 12.57 -17.35
N ASN A 445 -16.58 11.66 -17.57
CA ASN A 445 -17.98 11.91 -17.26
C ASN A 445 -18.18 11.97 -15.73
N LYS A 446 -18.77 13.07 -15.24
CA LYS A 446 -18.94 13.33 -13.81
C LYS A 446 -19.87 12.33 -13.14
N GLU A 447 -20.93 11.90 -13.82
CA GLU A 447 -21.90 10.95 -13.29
C GLU A 447 -21.28 9.56 -13.11
N LEU A 448 -20.49 9.08 -14.08
CA LEU A 448 -19.77 7.81 -13.98
C LEU A 448 -18.73 7.83 -12.86
N VAL A 449 -18.00 8.95 -12.72
CA VAL A 449 -17.06 9.15 -11.61
C VAL A 449 -17.77 9.07 -10.25
N GLN A 450 -18.93 9.71 -10.11
CA GLN A 450 -19.73 9.65 -8.88
C GLN A 450 -20.22 8.22 -8.60
N VAL A 451 -20.71 7.50 -9.62
CA VAL A 451 -21.15 6.10 -9.48
C VAL A 451 -19.99 5.20 -9.02
N ALA A 452 -18.80 5.36 -9.59
CA ALA A 452 -17.61 4.61 -9.18
C ALA A 452 -17.21 4.92 -7.74
N PHE A 453 -17.31 6.18 -7.31
CA PHE A 453 -17.08 6.61 -5.92
C PHE A 453 -18.07 5.98 -4.94
N ASP A 454 -19.38 6.07 -5.22
CA ASP A 454 -20.43 5.55 -4.32
C ASP A 454 -20.31 4.03 -4.15
N LYS A 455 -20.04 3.32 -5.26
CA LYS A 455 -19.80 1.86 -5.24
C LYS A 455 -18.55 1.51 -4.45
N PHE A 456 -17.45 2.25 -4.67
CA PHE A 456 -16.20 2.02 -3.96
C PHE A 456 -16.39 2.08 -2.45
N TYR A 457 -17.03 3.15 -1.95
CA TYR A 457 -17.23 3.31 -0.51
C TYR A 457 -18.29 2.36 0.08
N SER A 458 -19.25 1.88 -0.72
CA SER A 458 -20.18 0.84 -0.28
C SER A 458 -19.46 -0.48 0.02
N TRP A 459 -18.46 -0.83 -0.81
CA TRP A 459 -17.60 -1.97 -0.54
C TRP A 459 -16.64 -1.73 0.62
N VAL A 460 -16.04 -0.54 0.75
CA VAL A 460 -15.18 -0.19 1.89
C VAL A 460 -15.93 -0.36 3.22
N ALA A 461 -17.17 0.13 3.30
CA ALA A 461 -18.04 -0.08 4.47
C ALA A 461 -18.30 -1.58 4.72
N THR A 462 -18.52 -2.36 3.67
CA THR A 462 -18.72 -3.81 3.80
C THR A 462 -17.47 -4.53 4.31
N TYR A 463 -16.28 -4.19 3.82
CA TYR A 463 -15.02 -4.76 4.32
C TYR A 463 -14.78 -4.39 5.80
N ASP A 464 -15.13 -3.17 6.20
CA ASP A 464 -15.08 -2.76 7.59
C ASP A 464 -16.04 -3.59 8.46
N LEU A 465 -17.30 -3.74 8.05
CA LEU A 465 -18.29 -4.57 8.75
C LEU A 465 -17.84 -6.04 8.84
N CYS A 466 -17.24 -6.62 7.80
CA CYS A 466 -16.65 -7.96 7.85
C CYS A 466 -15.58 -8.06 8.94
N ARG A 467 -14.66 -7.08 9.00
CA ARG A 467 -13.63 -7.03 10.06
C ARG A 467 -14.27 -6.93 11.44
N GLN A 468 -15.26 -6.05 11.60
CA GLN A 468 -15.98 -5.90 12.86
C GLN A 468 -16.66 -7.20 13.29
N TRP A 469 -17.25 -7.93 12.35
CA TRP A 469 -17.88 -9.23 12.59
C TRP A 469 -16.87 -10.27 13.08
N ILE A 470 -15.69 -10.33 12.47
CA ILE A 470 -14.68 -11.34 12.79
C ILE A 470 -14.08 -11.12 14.19
N ILE A 471 -13.65 -9.89 14.52
CA ILE A 471 -12.84 -9.65 15.73
C ILE A 471 -13.32 -8.58 16.71
N ASN A 472 -14.20 -7.65 16.32
CA ASN A 472 -14.59 -6.57 17.23
C ASN A 472 -15.75 -7.04 18.11
N ASP A 473 -15.57 -7.02 19.43
CA ASP A 473 -16.65 -7.32 20.37
C ASP A 473 -17.69 -6.18 20.40
N GLY A 474 -18.90 -6.45 20.90
CA GLY A 474 -20.01 -5.49 20.93
C GLY A 474 -20.80 -5.40 19.63
N ASP A 475 -21.62 -4.35 19.50
CA ASP A 475 -22.44 -4.09 18.31
C ASP A 475 -21.60 -3.73 17.08
N PHE A 476 -22.25 -3.72 15.91
CA PHE A 476 -21.67 -3.08 14.73
C PHE A 476 -21.66 -1.56 14.90
N SER A 477 -20.56 -0.93 14.51
CA SER A 477 -20.42 0.52 14.41
C SER A 477 -20.65 0.97 12.96
N TYR A 478 -21.47 2.00 12.81
CA TYR A 478 -21.79 2.66 11.54
C TYR A 478 -21.24 4.09 11.48
N ASP A 479 -20.20 4.38 12.27
CA ASP A 479 -19.57 5.70 12.28
C ASP A 479 -18.76 5.93 10.99
N TYR A 480 -19.49 6.34 9.96
CA TYR A 480 -18.96 6.76 8.67
C TYR A 480 -18.98 8.29 8.52
N TRP A 481 -18.99 9.04 9.63
CA TRP A 481 -18.90 10.51 9.57
C TRP A 481 -17.56 11.01 9.02
N TRP A 482 -16.53 10.16 9.07
CA TRP A 482 -15.28 10.42 8.36
C TRP A 482 -15.48 10.48 6.83
N LEU A 483 -16.49 9.79 6.27
CA LEU A 483 -16.81 9.81 4.85
C LEU A 483 -17.67 11.04 4.50
N THR A 484 -18.71 11.27 5.30
CA THR A 484 -19.62 12.40 5.06
C THR A 484 -20.42 12.79 6.31
N SER A 485 -20.60 14.09 6.50
CA SER A 485 -21.44 14.69 7.54
C SER A 485 -22.85 15.03 7.06
N LYS A 486 -23.21 14.72 5.81
CA LYS A 486 -24.48 15.14 5.18
C LYS A 486 -25.67 14.25 5.51
N TYR A 487 -25.40 13.04 5.97
CA TYR A 487 -26.41 12.03 6.27
C TYR A 487 -26.47 11.78 7.78
N SER A 488 -27.67 11.46 8.25
CA SER A 488 -27.90 11.00 9.62
C SER A 488 -27.28 9.62 9.85
N MET A 489 -27.07 9.26 11.13
CA MET A 489 -26.58 7.92 11.48
C MET A 489 -27.51 6.81 10.96
N ASP A 490 -28.83 7.01 11.03
CA ASP A 490 -29.83 6.06 10.52
C ASP A 490 -29.70 5.83 9.00
N GLU A 491 -29.41 6.89 8.24
CA GLU A 491 -29.18 6.79 6.78
C GLU A 491 -27.87 6.04 6.46
N LEU A 492 -26.80 6.33 7.20
CA LEU A 492 -25.51 5.64 7.04
C LEU A 492 -25.62 4.15 7.42
N GLU A 493 -26.33 3.85 8.51
CA GLU A 493 -26.63 2.50 8.94
C GLU A 493 -27.44 1.75 7.87
N ALA A 494 -28.52 2.35 7.35
CA ALA A 494 -29.36 1.74 6.33
C ALA A 494 -28.57 1.47 5.04
N TRP A 495 -27.72 2.40 4.60
CA TRP A 495 -26.86 2.25 3.43
C TRP A 495 -25.86 1.10 3.58
N ALA A 496 -25.05 1.10 4.64
CA ALA A 496 -24.03 0.09 4.86
C ALA A 496 -24.65 -1.30 5.10
N SER A 497 -25.75 -1.37 5.85
CA SER A 497 -26.45 -2.62 6.15
C SER A 497 -27.10 -3.24 4.91
N SER A 498 -27.62 -2.42 4.00
CA SER A 498 -28.22 -2.90 2.74
C SER A 498 -27.17 -3.57 1.85
N HIS A 499 -25.96 -3.01 1.77
CA HIS A 499 -24.88 -3.63 0.99
C HIS A 499 -24.35 -4.90 1.66
N PHE A 500 -24.21 -4.91 2.98
CA PHE A 500 -23.82 -6.12 3.72
C PHE A 500 -24.84 -7.25 3.53
N GLU A 501 -26.15 -6.94 3.61
CA GLU A 501 -27.23 -7.90 3.36
C GLU A 501 -27.18 -8.43 1.92
N PHE A 502 -26.90 -7.57 0.94
CA PHE A 502 -26.71 -8.00 -0.45
C PHE A 502 -25.60 -9.06 -0.59
N VAL A 503 -24.50 -8.93 0.16
CA VAL A 503 -23.34 -9.83 0.08
C VAL A 503 -23.58 -11.14 0.85
N PHE A 504 -24.15 -11.07 2.06
CA PHE A 504 -24.24 -12.20 2.99
C PHE A 504 -25.65 -12.77 3.18
N GLY A 505 -26.68 -12.12 2.63
CA GLY A 505 -28.08 -12.52 2.76
C GLY A 505 -28.69 -12.28 4.15
N VAL A 506 -27.98 -11.57 5.03
CA VAL A 506 -28.41 -11.26 6.39
C VAL A 506 -28.02 -9.84 6.77
N LYS A 507 -28.94 -9.10 7.41
CA LYS A 507 -28.66 -7.77 7.95
C LYS A 507 -27.78 -7.84 9.18
N PRO A 508 -26.81 -6.93 9.39
CA PRO A 508 -26.01 -6.91 10.60
C PRO A 508 -26.84 -6.77 11.89
N GLN A 509 -27.99 -6.10 11.84
CA GLN A 509 -28.92 -5.96 12.97
C GLN A 509 -29.55 -7.28 13.44
N ASN A 510 -29.50 -8.33 12.61
CA ASN A 510 -30.00 -9.65 12.96
C ASN A 510 -28.95 -10.50 13.69
N PHE A 511 -27.73 -9.98 13.88
CA PHE A 511 -26.67 -10.69 14.58
C PHE A 511 -26.87 -10.62 16.09
N LYS A 512 -26.68 -11.75 16.77
CA LYS A 512 -26.60 -11.80 18.23
C LYS A 512 -25.18 -11.44 18.66
N VAL A 513 -25.05 -10.46 19.55
CA VAL A 513 -23.75 -10.07 20.11
C VAL A 513 -23.40 -11.01 21.27
N VAL A 514 -22.18 -11.54 21.28
CA VAL A 514 -21.71 -12.54 22.25
C VAL A 514 -21.66 -11.98 23.68
N ALA A 515 -21.67 -10.66 23.87
CA ALA A 515 -21.86 -10.05 25.19
C ALA A 515 -23.26 -10.33 25.80
N ASP A 516 -24.21 -10.76 24.97
CA ASP A 516 -25.59 -11.13 25.34
C ASP A 516 -25.81 -12.66 25.43
N LEU A 517 -24.75 -13.47 25.32
CA LEU A 517 -24.75 -14.94 25.48
C LEU A 517 -24.10 -15.35 26.81
#